data_AF-A0A7L1WCX7-F1
#
_entry.id   AF-A0A7L1WCX7-F1
#
_cell.length_a   1.000
_cell.length_b   1.000
_cell.length_c   1.000
_cell.angle_alpha   90.00
_cell.angle_beta   90.00
_cell.angle_gamma   90.00
#
_symmetry.space_group_name_H-M   'P 1'
#
loop_
_entity.id
_entity.type
_entity.pdbx_description
1 polymer ?
#
loop_
_entity_poly.entity_id
_entity_poly.type
_entity_poly.pdbx_seq_one_letter_code
_entity_poly.pdbx_strand_id
1 'polypeptide(L)'
;LTPTHRAGVCAFYGECGRNPEVNASLVPSQVPCLSNTPARPASGALLSLLRSVCPELAQNATPRVCCSYGQLNALRLSVGLSGAVLARCPACARNFANLYCHNICSPDQSLFTNVTRVTDYAALPGQRAVLEYQLFYRRRYAEDAFASCRGVRLPATGGYAIDTMCGRYGARLCTAQRWLDFQGNKNNGLAPLQIDFRLLPNGSEPGQDMVPLDAPVWGCDQAPSADQKPCSCQDCAQACPPVVPPPGPPPPFRVGRADGVLVICVLLFAGLALVFLVAVLCRRDTAEL
;
A
#
# COMPACT_ATOMS: atom_id res chain seq x y z
N LEU A 1 0.00 -2.22 30.93
CA LEU A 1 1.33 -2.49 31.55
C LEU A 1 2.29 -1.30 31.44
N THR A 2 1.88 -0.25 30.74
CA THR A 2 2.53 1.04 30.60
C THR A 2 1.73 2.08 31.38
N PRO A 3 2.16 2.53 32.56
CA PRO A 3 1.35 3.42 33.38
C PRO A 3 1.35 4.87 32.88
N THR A 4 2.33 5.27 32.07
CA THR A 4 2.44 6.63 31.54
C THR A 4 2.29 6.65 30.03
N HIS A 5 1.34 7.45 29.56
CA HIS A 5 1.05 7.72 28.15
C HIS A 5 1.14 9.22 27.93
N ARG A 6 2.30 9.71 27.45
CA ARG A 6 2.52 11.13 27.18
C ARG A 6 3.63 11.33 26.15
N ALA A 7 3.69 12.52 25.56
CA ALA A 7 4.77 12.89 24.64
C ALA A 7 6.16 12.68 25.28
N GLY A 8 7.11 12.20 24.48
CA GLY A 8 8.49 11.93 24.85
C GLY A 8 8.70 10.67 25.69
N VAL A 9 7.69 9.80 25.85
CA VAL A 9 7.77 8.54 26.60
C VAL A 9 7.54 7.34 25.69
N CYS A 10 8.36 6.31 25.88
CA CYS A 10 8.30 5.04 25.17
C CYS A 10 7.39 4.03 25.89
N ALA A 11 6.84 3.08 25.15
CA ALA A 11 6.16 1.91 25.73
C ALA A 11 7.15 0.76 25.97
N PHE A 12 8.14 0.62 25.08
CA PHE A 12 9.20 -0.37 25.14
C PHE A 12 10.51 0.19 24.58
N TYR A 13 11.63 -0.45 24.93
CA TYR A 13 12.96 -0.04 24.47
C TYR A 13 13.94 -1.21 24.55
N GLY A 14 14.81 -1.35 23.54
CA GLY A 14 15.80 -2.40 23.47
C GLY A 14 15.22 -3.74 23.03
N GLU A 15 16.10 -4.71 22.84
CA GLU A 15 15.75 -6.07 22.44
C GLU A 15 15.90 -6.99 23.64
N CYS A 16 14.90 -7.83 23.87
CA CYS A 16 14.98 -8.88 24.88
C CYS A 16 15.51 -10.14 24.22
N GLY A 17 14.62 -10.96 23.65
CA GLY A 17 14.98 -12.22 23.02
C GLY A 17 13.90 -12.72 22.08
N ARG A 18 13.91 -14.03 21.81
CA ARG A 18 12.90 -14.64 20.94
C ARG A 18 11.55 -14.74 21.65
N ASN A 19 10.47 -14.62 20.87
CA ASN A 19 9.14 -14.89 21.35
C ASN A 19 8.97 -16.40 21.58
N PRO A 20 8.71 -16.87 22.82
CA PRO A 20 8.53 -18.30 23.09
C PRO A 20 7.24 -18.87 22.50
N GLU A 21 6.30 -18.04 22.07
CA GLU A 21 5.02 -18.45 21.48
C GLU A 21 5.08 -18.58 19.95
N VAL A 22 6.20 -18.18 19.31
CA VAL A 22 6.37 -18.21 17.86
C VAL A 22 7.44 -19.23 17.50
N ASN A 23 7.00 -20.43 17.12
CA ASN A 23 7.89 -21.57 16.86
C ASN A 23 8.57 -21.52 15.48
N ALA A 24 7.92 -20.90 14.49
CA ALA A 24 8.41 -20.81 13.12
C ALA A 24 8.18 -19.39 12.58
N SER A 25 9.25 -18.59 12.52
CA SER A 25 9.25 -17.32 11.80
C SER A 25 10.24 -17.40 10.65
N LEU A 26 9.81 -16.99 9.46
CA LEU A 26 10.69 -16.86 8.30
C LEU A 26 11.68 -15.69 8.46
N VAL A 27 11.36 -14.76 9.37
CA VAL A 27 12.18 -13.59 9.66
C VAL A 27 12.62 -13.63 11.13
N PRO A 28 13.92 -13.84 11.43
CA PRO A 28 14.40 -13.83 12.80
C PRO A 28 14.34 -12.40 13.34
N SER A 29 13.50 -12.16 14.33
CA SER A 29 13.41 -10.87 15.02
C SER A 29 13.22 -11.08 16.51
N GLN A 30 13.88 -10.25 17.31
CA GLN A 30 13.74 -10.26 18.76
C GLN A 30 12.57 -9.38 19.18
N VAL A 31 11.84 -9.80 20.22
CA VAL A 31 10.77 -8.98 20.79
C VAL A 31 11.37 -7.88 21.67
N PRO A 32 10.72 -6.71 21.75
CA PRO A 32 11.24 -5.62 22.54
C PRO A 32 11.06 -5.87 24.04
N CYS A 33 11.88 -5.21 24.85
CA CYS A 33 11.71 -5.22 26.30
C CYS A 33 10.73 -4.12 26.74
N LEU A 34 9.82 -4.46 27.66
CA LEU A 34 8.93 -3.48 28.27
C LEU A 34 9.76 -2.40 28.99
N SER A 35 9.55 -1.14 28.63
CA SER A 35 10.29 -0.01 29.17
C SER A 35 9.46 1.26 29.00
N ASN A 36 8.74 1.63 30.05
CA ASN A 36 7.95 2.88 30.08
C ASN A 36 8.83 4.06 30.53
N THR A 37 9.75 4.48 29.67
CA THR A 37 10.82 5.44 29.98
C THR A 37 10.89 6.57 28.96
N PRO A 38 11.50 7.72 29.28
CA PRO A 38 11.70 8.79 28.31
C PRO A 38 12.46 8.36 27.04
N ALA A 39 12.08 8.92 25.90
CA ALA A 39 12.78 8.74 24.63
C ALA A 39 14.24 9.19 24.73
N ARG A 40 15.15 8.52 24.01
CA ARG A 40 16.60 8.72 24.11
C ARG A 40 17.13 9.45 22.87
N PRO A 41 18.16 10.31 22.99
CA PRO A 41 18.76 10.95 21.82
C PRO A 41 19.40 9.90 20.90
N ALA A 42 19.11 9.97 19.61
CA ALA A 42 19.81 9.20 18.60
C ALA A 42 21.17 9.84 18.31
N SER A 43 22.24 9.06 18.34
CA SER A 43 23.60 9.52 18.06
C SER A 43 24.40 8.45 17.29
N GLY A 44 25.53 8.87 16.70
CA GLY A 44 26.47 7.98 16.00
C GLY A 44 25.80 7.07 14.97
N ALA A 45 26.06 5.77 15.08
CA ALA A 45 25.54 4.75 14.18
C ALA A 45 24.00 4.69 14.16
N LEU A 46 23.35 4.86 15.32
CA LEU A 46 21.88 4.86 15.41
C LEU A 46 21.27 6.01 14.62
N LEU A 47 21.82 7.23 14.73
CA LEU A 47 21.34 8.37 13.97
C LEU A 47 21.55 8.21 12.46
N SER A 48 22.70 7.66 12.05
CA SER A 48 22.97 7.39 10.63
C SER A 48 21.98 6.38 10.05
N LEU A 49 21.66 5.32 10.80
CA LEU A 49 20.70 4.31 10.39
C LEU A 49 19.27 4.89 10.37
N LEU A 50 18.91 5.71 11.37
CA LEU A 50 17.60 6.35 11.46
C LEU A 50 17.31 7.22 10.23
N ARG A 51 18.29 8.02 9.80
CA ARG A 51 18.16 8.85 8.58
C ARG A 51 17.91 8.03 7.32
N SER A 52 18.48 6.83 7.23
CA SER A 52 18.30 5.97 6.07
C SER A 52 16.97 5.21 6.08
N VAL A 53 16.53 4.71 7.24
CA VAL A 53 15.37 3.82 7.36
C VAL A 53 14.09 4.60 7.64
N CYS A 54 14.17 5.60 8.54
CA CYS A 54 13.04 6.36 9.07
C CYS A 54 13.32 7.88 9.03
N PRO A 55 13.59 8.48 7.86
CA PRO A 55 13.98 9.89 7.76
C PRO A 55 12.96 10.87 8.32
N GLU A 56 11.67 10.52 8.34
CA GLU A 56 10.63 11.37 8.94
C GLU A 56 10.79 11.55 10.45
N LEU A 57 11.46 10.62 11.13
CA LEU A 57 11.80 10.72 12.54
C LEU A 57 13.17 11.39 12.77
N ALA A 58 13.90 11.72 11.69
CA ALA A 58 15.27 12.23 11.73
C ALA A 58 15.42 13.67 11.21
N GLN A 59 14.31 14.43 11.13
CA GLN A 59 14.30 15.81 10.63
C GLN A 59 15.08 16.77 11.55
N ASN A 60 15.07 16.53 12.86
CA ASN A 60 15.82 17.32 13.84
C ASN A 60 17.30 16.94 13.87
N ALA A 61 18.17 17.88 14.23
CA ALA A 61 19.63 17.63 14.35
C ALA A 61 19.95 16.56 15.41
N THR A 62 19.19 16.56 16.52
CA THR A 62 19.31 15.61 17.63
C THR A 62 17.94 14.96 17.90
N PRO A 63 17.47 14.05 17.04
CA PRO A 63 16.16 13.45 17.20
C PRO A 63 16.18 12.51 18.40
N ARG A 64 15.06 12.44 19.13
CA ARG A 64 14.86 11.45 20.19
C ARG A 64 14.07 10.28 19.63
N VAL A 65 14.37 9.07 20.07
CA VAL A 65 13.72 7.83 19.58
C VAL A 65 13.50 6.83 20.72
N CYS A 66 12.55 5.94 20.49
CA CYS A 66 12.21 4.83 21.39
C CYS A 66 12.79 3.48 20.95
N CYS A 67 13.83 3.48 20.13
CA CYS A 67 14.48 2.25 19.66
C CYS A 67 15.99 2.24 19.87
N SER A 68 16.55 1.03 20.02
CA SER A 68 17.98 0.77 19.97
C SER A 68 18.47 0.60 18.52
N TYR A 69 19.79 0.58 18.32
CA TYR A 69 20.37 0.27 17.01
C TYR A 69 19.94 -1.10 16.49
N GLY A 70 19.93 -2.12 17.36
CA GLY A 70 19.53 -3.47 16.98
C GLY A 70 18.07 -3.57 16.55
N GLN A 71 17.15 -2.92 17.29
CA GLN A 71 15.73 -2.83 16.90
C GLN A 71 15.55 -2.16 15.52
N LEU A 72 16.25 -1.06 15.28
CA LEU A 72 16.17 -0.35 14.01
C LEU A 72 16.80 -1.15 12.86
N ASN A 73 17.87 -1.90 13.12
CA ASN A 73 18.48 -2.77 12.12
C ASN A 73 17.60 -3.98 11.79
N ALA A 74 16.96 -4.59 12.79
CA ALA A 74 15.94 -5.63 12.58
C ALA A 74 14.76 -5.08 11.78
N LEU A 75 14.31 -3.86 12.11
CA LEU A 75 13.27 -3.17 11.35
C LEU A 75 13.68 -2.97 9.89
N ARG A 76 14.90 -2.48 9.62
CA ARG A 76 15.44 -2.30 8.26
C ARG A 76 15.33 -3.58 7.43
N LEU A 77 15.68 -4.73 8.00
CA LEU A 77 15.60 -6.02 7.31
C LEU A 77 14.13 -6.39 7.04
N SER A 78 13.26 -6.25 8.04
CA SER A 78 11.83 -6.59 7.91
C SER A 78 11.12 -5.71 6.88
N VAL A 79 11.31 -4.38 6.92
CA VAL A 79 10.68 -3.48 5.94
C VAL A 79 11.34 -3.58 4.57
N GLY A 80 12.62 -4.01 4.49
CA GLY A 80 13.29 -4.28 3.23
C GLY A 80 12.65 -5.43 2.45
N LEU A 81 12.23 -6.50 3.13
CA LEU A 81 11.51 -7.62 2.52
C LEU A 81 10.18 -7.16 1.92
N SER A 82 9.35 -6.46 2.69
CA SER A 82 8.09 -5.89 2.18
C SER A 82 8.34 -4.82 1.12
N GLY A 83 9.42 -4.05 1.26
CA GLY A 83 9.84 -3.03 0.30
C GLY A 83 10.14 -3.61 -1.07
N ALA A 84 10.71 -4.82 -1.15
CA ALA A 84 10.93 -5.52 -2.41
C ALA A 84 9.60 -5.87 -3.11
N VAL A 85 8.58 -6.26 -2.33
CA VAL A 85 7.23 -6.56 -2.84
C VAL A 85 6.51 -5.28 -3.30
N LEU A 86 6.75 -4.17 -2.62
CA LEU A 86 6.13 -2.85 -2.87
C LEU A 86 6.96 -1.93 -3.78
N ALA A 87 8.08 -2.43 -4.34
CA ALA A 87 9.11 -1.61 -4.98
C ALA A 87 8.63 -0.79 -6.18
N ARG A 88 7.52 -1.17 -6.82
CA ARG A 88 6.95 -0.46 -7.98
C ARG A 88 6.30 0.88 -7.63
N CYS A 89 5.98 1.10 -6.36
CA CYS A 89 5.34 2.33 -5.91
C CYS A 89 6.09 2.90 -4.69
N PRO A 90 6.98 3.88 -4.88
CA PRO A 90 7.82 4.39 -3.80
C PRO A 90 7.02 5.06 -2.67
N ALA A 91 5.92 5.75 -2.99
CA ALA A 91 5.01 6.31 -1.98
C ALA A 91 4.43 5.24 -1.06
N CYS A 92 3.94 4.13 -1.64
CA CYS A 92 3.45 2.98 -0.87
C CYS A 92 4.54 2.37 0.01
N ALA A 93 5.71 2.07 -0.54
CA ALA A 93 6.82 1.49 0.20
C ALA A 93 7.25 2.40 1.37
N ARG A 94 7.27 3.72 1.15
CA ARG A 94 7.58 4.73 2.18
C ARG A 94 6.51 4.78 3.27
N ASN A 95 5.23 4.83 2.91
CA ASN A 95 4.12 4.79 3.87
C ASN A 95 4.17 3.52 4.73
N PHE A 96 4.40 2.37 4.10
CA PHE A 96 4.53 1.09 4.79
C PHE A 96 5.69 1.10 5.79
N ALA A 97 6.88 1.55 5.37
CA ALA A 97 8.02 1.69 6.28
C ALA A 97 7.70 2.64 7.44
N ASN A 98 7.02 3.76 7.17
CA ASN A 98 6.68 4.76 8.18
C ASN A 98 5.74 4.24 9.26
N LEU A 99 4.77 3.39 8.93
CA LEU A 99 3.92 2.72 9.92
C LEU A 99 4.78 2.06 11.01
N TYR A 100 5.79 1.29 10.60
CA TYR A 100 6.64 0.58 11.53
C TYR A 100 7.73 1.46 12.15
N CYS A 101 8.23 2.46 11.44
CA CYS A 101 9.11 3.48 12.01
C CYS A 101 8.43 4.16 13.21
N HIS A 102 7.16 4.57 13.07
CA HIS A 102 6.42 5.13 14.18
C HIS A 102 6.20 4.11 15.31
N ASN A 103 5.78 2.89 14.98
CA ASN A 103 5.54 1.84 15.98
C ASN A 103 6.76 1.51 16.84
N ILE A 104 7.95 1.49 16.23
CA ILE A 104 9.16 1.02 16.90
C ILE A 104 10.00 2.17 17.45
N CYS A 105 10.11 3.28 16.71
CA CYS A 105 11.11 4.32 16.99
C CYS A 105 10.52 5.70 17.35
N SER A 106 9.21 5.93 17.22
CA SER A 106 8.62 7.25 17.53
C SER A 106 9.00 7.71 18.94
N PRO A 107 9.41 8.98 19.14
CA PRO A 107 9.68 9.52 20.49
C PRO A 107 8.43 9.55 21.38
N ASP A 108 7.25 9.57 20.77
CA ASP A 108 5.95 9.66 21.45
C ASP A 108 5.20 8.31 21.46
N GLN A 109 5.93 7.20 21.34
CA GLN A 109 5.38 5.86 21.18
C GLN A 109 4.31 5.49 22.22
N SER A 110 4.45 5.95 23.48
CA SER A 110 3.46 5.66 24.51
C SER A 110 2.09 6.26 24.21
N LEU A 111 1.96 7.35 23.45
CA LEU A 111 0.65 7.96 23.16
C LEU A 111 -0.28 7.03 22.39
N PHE A 112 0.24 6.17 21.52
CA PHE A 112 -0.58 5.33 20.65
C PHE A 112 -0.31 3.82 20.83
N THR A 113 0.46 3.44 21.84
CA THR A 113 0.83 2.04 22.11
C THR A 113 0.45 1.64 23.53
N ASN A 114 -0.32 0.56 23.67
CA ASN A 114 -0.65 -0.04 24.97
C ASN A 114 -0.15 -1.49 25.05
N VAL A 115 0.80 -1.76 25.95
CA VAL A 115 1.31 -3.12 26.14
C VAL A 115 0.34 -3.94 27.00
N THR A 116 -0.15 -5.04 26.43
CA THR A 116 -1.20 -5.88 27.01
C THR A 116 -0.66 -7.20 27.57
N ARG A 117 0.37 -7.80 26.94
CA ARG A 117 0.99 -9.04 27.44
C ARG A 117 2.51 -9.00 27.40
N VAL A 118 3.11 -9.50 28.48
CA VAL A 118 4.56 -9.69 28.64
C VAL A 118 4.87 -11.04 29.24
N THR A 119 6.13 -11.46 29.15
CA THR A 119 6.68 -12.62 29.87
C THR A 119 8.04 -12.26 30.46
N ASP A 120 8.47 -12.97 31.50
CA ASP A 120 9.78 -12.74 32.09
C ASP A 120 10.89 -13.20 31.15
N TYR A 121 11.90 -12.36 30.98
CA TYR A 121 13.02 -12.67 30.09
C TYR A 121 14.10 -13.44 30.83
N ALA A 122 14.15 -14.76 30.60
CA ALA A 122 14.99 -15.69 31.36
C ALA A 122 16.49 -15.34 31.37
N ALA A 123 17.00 -14.67 30.32
CA ALA A 123 18.43 -14.34 30.24
C ALA A 123 18.83 -13.15 31.13
N LEU A 124 17.89 -12.28 31.51
CA LEU A 124 18.16 -11.08 32.31
C LEU A 124 17.07 -10.91 33.39
N PRO A 125 17.37 -11.22 34.66
CA PRO A 125 16.43 -11.06 35.76
C PRO A 125 15.83 -9.65 35.83
N GLY A 126 14.50 -9.57 35.94
CA GLY A 126 13.77 -8.30 36.04
C GLY A 126 13.42 -7.63 34.70
N GLN A 127 13.95 -8.12 33.57
CA GLN A 127 13.47 -7.69 32.26
C GLN A 127 12.25 -8.50 31.83
N ARG A 128 11.30 -7.81 31.18
CA ARG A 128 10.07 -8.42 30.66
C ARG A 128 9.99 -8.22 29.16
N ALA A 129 9.87 -9.33 28.42
CA ALA A 129 9.72 -9.35 26.98
C ALA A 129 8.26 -9.08 26.59
N VAL A 130 8.04 -8.20 25.62
CA VAL A 130 6.69 -7.86 25.12
C VAL A 130 6.21 -8.93 24.15
N LEU A 131 5.04 -9.51 24.42
CA LEU A 131 4.43 -10.56 23.60
C LEU A 131 3.22 -10.06 22.80
N GLU A 132 2.54 -9.04 23.33
CA GLU A 132 1.39 -8.43 22.69
C GLU A 132 1.24 -6.96 23.09
N TYR A 133 0.86 -6.13 22.12
CA TYR A 133 0.45 -4.75 22.37
C TYR A 133 -0.59 -4.29 21.36
N GLN A 134 -1.36 -3.27 21.76
CA GLN A 134 -2.32 -2.58 20.92
C GLN A 134 -1.70 -1.32 20.35
N LEU A 135 -2.00 -1.03 19.08
CA LEU A 135 -1.71 0.24 18.44
C LEU A 135 -2.99 0.95 18.06
N PHE A 136 -3.09 2.23 18.40
CA PHE A 136 -4.23 3.06 18.06
C PHE A 136 -3.86 4.01 16.95
N TYR A 137 -4.52 3.89 15.81
CA TYR A 137 -4.34 4.78 14.66
C TYR A 137 -5.63 5.54 14.39
N ARG A 138 -5.51 6.76 13.87
CA ARG A 138 -6.65 7.38 13.21
C ARG A 138 -6.99 6.55 11.97
N ARG A 139 -8.28 6.34 11.73
CA ARG A 139 -8.77 5.56 10.59
C ARG A 139 -8.25 6.12 9.27
N ARG A 140 -8.26 7.46 9.12
CA ARG A 140 -7.72 8.14 7.93
C ARG A 140 -6.28 7.75 7.63
N TYR A 141 -5.42 7.73 8.65
CA TYR A 141 -4.01 7.41 8.50
C TYR A 141 -3.78 6.00 7.93
N ALA A 142 -4.51 5.02 8.47
CA ALA A 142 -4.44 3.63 7.99
C ALA A 142 -5.06 3.45 6.60
N GLU A 143 -6.20 4.11 6.33
CA GLU A 143 -6.90 4.03 5.06
C GLU A 143 -6.11 4.70 3.93
N ASP A 144 -5.50 5.85 4.18
CA ASP A 144 -4.65 6.55 3.21
C ASP A 144 -3.39 5.74 2.91
N ALA A 145 -2.74 5.18 3.94
CA ALA A 145 -1.58 4.30 3.77
C ALA A 145 -1.94 3.06 2.94
N PHE A 146 -3.07 2.40 3.25
CA PHE A 146 -3.57 1.27 2.48
C PHE A 146 -3.94 1.67 1.02
N ALA A 147 -4.59 2.81 0.83
CA ALA A 147 -5.00 3.31 -0.47
C ALA A 147 -3.79 3.59 -1.38
N SER A 148 -2.67 4.06 -0.82
CA SER A 148 -1.42 4.23 -1.57
C SER A 148 -0.85 2.90 -2.12
N CYS A 149 -1.21 1.77 -1.52
CA CYS A 149 -0.66 0.45 -1.82
C CYS A 149 -1.61 -0.49 -2.57
N ARG A 150 -2.94 -0.30 -2.48
CA ARG A 150 -3.94 -1.26 -2.98
C ARG A 150 -3.83 -1.58 -4.48
N GLY A 151 -3.30 -0.64 -5.27
CA GLY A 151 -3.16 -0.76 -6.72
C GLY A 151 -1.85 -1.37 -7.19
N VAL A 152 -0.86 -1.51 -6.30
CA VAL A 152 0.51 -1.90 -6.67
C VAL A 152 0.53 -3.30 -7.25
N ARG A 153 1.12 -3.46 -8.43
CA ARG A 153 1.23 -4.75 -9.11
C ARG A 153 2.41 -5.55 -8.59
N LEU A 154 2.29 -6.87 -8.62
CA LEU A 154 3.39 -7.79 -8.37
C LEU A 154 3.73 -8.54 -9.67
N PRO A 155 4.81 -8.17 -10.38
CA PRO A 155 5.12 -8.74 -11.70
C PRO A 155 5.25 -10.25 -11.70
N ALA A 156 5.81 -10.83 -10.63
CA ALA A 156 6.04 -12.26 -10.51
C ALA A 156 4.76 -13.11 -10.57
N THR A 157 3.61 -12.55 -10.15
CA THR A 157 2.32 -13.25 -10.13
C THR A 157 1.31 -12.69 -11.13
N GLY A 158 1.58 -11.51 -11.71
CA GLY A 158 0.60 -10.72 -12.47
C GLY A 158 -0.51 -10.11 -11.61
N GLY A 159 -0.52 -10.38 -10.30
CA GLY A 159 -1.52 -9.94 -9.35
C GLY A 159 -1.19 -8.59 -8.69
N TYR A 160 -1.81 -8.35 -7.54
CA TYR A 160 -1.54 -7.20 -6.69
C TYR A 160 -0.58 -7.58 -5.57
N ALA A 161 0.31 -6.68 -5.20
CA ALA A 161 1.23 -6.87 -4.08
C ALA A 161 0.48 -7.16 -2.77
N ILE A 162 -0.64 -6.44 -2.55
CA ILE A 162 -1.47 -6.57 -1.35
C ILE A 162 -2.07 -7.97 -1.17
N ASP A 163 -2.16 -8.76 -2.25
CA ASP A 163 -2.66 -10.14 -2.20
C ASP A 163 -1.80 -11.01 -1.28
N THR A 164 -0.48 -10.77 -1.30
CA THR A 164 0.51 -11.45 -0.44
C THR A 164 0.52 -10.93 1.01
N MET A 165 -0.18 -9.83 1.28
CA MET A 165 -0.15 -9.11 2.56
C MET A 165 -1.52 -9.06 3.24
N CYS A 166 -2.53 -9.78 2.74
CA CYS A 166 -3.90 -9.74 3.26
C CYS A 166 -4.47 -11.13 3.60
N GLY A 167 -3.61 -12.15 3.65
CA GLY A 167 -3.97 -13.53 3.98
C GLY A 167 -5.14 -14.05 3.15
N ARG A 168 -6.10 -14.70 3.82
CA ARG A 168 -7.25 -15.36 3.17
C ARG A 168 -8.18 -14.45 2.37
N TYR A 169 -8.11 -13.13 2.58
CA TYR A 169 -9.03 -12.20 1.91
C TYR A 169 -8.57 -11.86 0.49
N GLY A 170 -7.27 -12.01 0.21
CA GLY A 170 -6.65 -11.57 -1.03
C GLY A 170 -6.89 -10.08 -1.33
N ALA A 171 -6.51 -9.63 -2.52
CA ALA A 171 -6.63 -8.22 -2.89
C ALA A 171 -8.08 -7.72 -2.98
N ARG A 172 -9.01 -8.57 -3.45
CA ARG A 172 -10.40 -8.19 -3.73
C ARG A 172 -11.20 -7.83 -2.48
N LEU A 173 -10.96 -8.53 -1.37
CA LEU A 173 -11.69 -8.33 -0.11
C LEU A 173 -10.79 -7.71 0.98
N CYS A 174 -9.62 -7.18 0.60
CA CYS A 174 -8.74 -6.52 1.55
C CYS A 174 -9.28 -5.15 1.96
N THR A 175 -9.19 -4.84 3.25
CA THR A 175 -9.44 -3.51 3.82
C THR A 175 -8.22 -3.08 4.61
N ALA A 176 -8.10 -1.79 4.94
CA ALA A 176 -7.00 -1.30 5.77
C ALA A 176 -6.87 -2.06 7.10
N GLN A 177 -8.02 -2.36 7.76
CA GLN A 177 -8.05 -3.18 8.97
C GLN A 177 -7.52 -4.59 8.71
N ARG A 178 -8.01 -5.30 7.68
CA ARG A 178 -7.60 -6.69 7.38
C ARG A 178 -6.12 -6.79 7.00
N TRP A 179 -5.61 -5.78 6.30
CA TRP A 179 -4.20 -5.66 5.98
C TRP A 179 -3.36 -5.52 7.24
N LEU A 180 -3.70 -4.58 8.12
CA LEU A 180 -2.99 -4.40 9.40
C LEU A 180 -3.14 -5.61 10.34
N ASP A 181 -4.31 -6.25 10.38
CA ASP A 181 -4.53 -7.48 11.14
C ASP A 181 -3.60 -8.60 10.66
N PHE A 182 -3.42 -8.75 9.35
CA PHE A 182 -2.47 -9.71 8.80
C PHE A 182 -1.04 -9.36 9.22
N GLN A 183 -0.66 -8.09 9.15
CA GLN A 183 0.64 -7.60 9.56
C GLN A 183 0.94 -7.81 11.06
N GLY A 184 -0.08 -7.75 11.92
CA GLY A 184 0.03 -7.92 13.36
C GLY A 184 -0.19 -9.34 13.88
N ASN A 185 -0.57 -10.29 13.02
CA ASN A 185 -0.90 -11.65 13.44
C ASN A 185 0.35 -12.53 13.54
N LYS A 186 0.78 -12.85 14.77
CA LYS A 186 1.94 -13.73 15.03
C LYS A 186 1.85 -15.13 14.41
N ASN A 187 0.65 -15.59 14.05
CA ASN A 187 0.42 -16.93 13.50
C ASN A 187 0.60 -16.99 11.97
N ASN A 188 0.95 -15.88 11.31
CA ASN A 188 1.18 -15.85 9.85
C ASN A 188 2.59 -16.31 9.44
N GLY A 189 3.48 -16.62 10.39
CA GLY A 189 4.88 -17.03 10.15
C GLY A 189 5.84 -15.89 9.77
N LEU A 190 5.38 -14.64 9.83
CA LEU A 190 6.14 -13.42 9.48
C LEU A 190 6.21 -12.43 10.66
N ALA A 191 5.10 -12.22 11.37
CA ALA A 191 5.05 -11.27 12.48
C ALA A 191 5.70 -11.86 13.74
N PRO A 192 6.65 -11.16 14.39
CA PRO A 192 7.40 -11.72 15.51
C PRO A 192 6.61 -11.78 16.83
N LEU A 193 5.51 -11.03 16.93
CA LEU A 193 4.64 -10.94 18.10
C LEU A 193 3.24 -10.45 17.68
N GLN A 194 2.26 -10.52 18.58
CA GLN A 194 0.89 -10.09 18.29
C GLN A 194 0.74 -8.57 18.40
N ILE A 195 0.30 -7.92 17.33
CA ILE A 195 0.01 -6.49 17.30
C ILE A 195 -1.46 -6.28 16.95
N ASP A 196 -2.19 -5.69 17.88
CA ASP A 196 -3.61 -5.42 17.72
C ASP A 196 -3.82 -3.97 17.24
N PHE A 197 -4.05 -3.80 15.94
CA PHE A 197 -4.32 -2.50 15.35
C PHE A 197 -5.77 -2.07 15.56
N ARG A 198 -5.98 -0.89 16.13
CA ARG A 198 -7.29 -0.29 16.42
C ARG A 198 -7.46 1.01 15.63
N LEU A 199 -8.34 0.98 14.63
CA LEU A 199 -8.61 2.12 13.74
C LEU A 199 -9.77 2.98 14.26
N LEU A 200 -9.41 4.09 14.88
CA LEU A 200 -10.34 5.00 15.54
C LEU A 200 -10.82 6.12 14.59
N PRO A 201 -12.13 6.44 14.54
CA PRO A 201 -12.61 7.60 13.79
C PRO A 201 -12.06 8.91 14.37
N ASN A 202 -12.11 9.98 13.58
CA ASN A 202 -11.72 11.32 14.03
C ASN A 202 -12.57 11.75 15.23
N GLY A 203 -11.92 12.34 16.24
CA GLY A 203 -12.58 12.79 17.47
C GLY A 203 -12.86 11.69 18.49
N SER A 204 -12.39 10.46 18.26
CA SER A 204 -12.46 9.37 19.24
C SER A 204 -11.08 9.01 19.78
N GLU A 205 -10.98 8.86 21.10
CA GLU A 205 -9.73 8.56 21.79
C GLU A 205 -9.79 7.18 22.47
N PRO A 206 -8.66 6.46 22.61
CA PRO A 206 -8.60 5.19 23.33
C PRO A 206 -8.89 5.31 24.84
N GLY A 207 -8.77 6.52 25.41
CA GLY A 207 -8.75 6.79 26.85
C GLY A 207 -7.33 6.74 27.44
N GLN A 208 -7.20 7.01 28.75
CA GLN A 208 -5.92 6.94 29.50
C GLN A 208 -4.79 7.81 28.91
N ASP A 209 -5.12 9.06 28.52
CA ASP A 209 -4.18 10.03 27.93
C ASP A 209 -3.52 9.58 26.62
N MET A 210 -3.99 8.48 26.02
CA MET A 210 -3.55 8.02 24.72
C MET A 210 -4.22 8.85 23.61
N VAL A 211 -3.45 9.08 22.55
CA VAL A 211 -3.87 9.76 21.33
C VAL A 211 -3.50 8.87 20.15
N PRO A 212 -4.44 8.53 19.26
CA PRO A 212 -4.15 7.65 18.14
C PRO A 212 -3.19 8.34 17.16
N LEU A 213 -2.24 7.57 16.62
CA LEU A 213 -1.26 8.06 15.66
C LEU A 213 -1.95 8.58 14.40
N ASP A 214 -1.50 9.75 13.96
CA ASP A 214 -2.06 10.45 12.81
C ASP A 214 -0.97 11.21 12.03
N ALA A 215 -0.08 10.46 11.39
CA ALA A 215 1.04 11.02 10.64
C ALA A 215 0.67 11.35 9.19
N PRO A 216 1.41 12.23 8.50
CA PRO A 216 1.25 12.45 7.07
C PRO A 216 1.48 11.16 6.26
N VAL A 217 0.77 11.05 5.14
CA VAL A 217 0.83 9.92 4.21
C VAL A 217 0.99 10.49 2.80
N TRP A 218 1.89 9.94 1.99
CA TRP A 218 1.99 10.32 0.58
C TRP A 218 0.92 9.59 -0.23
N GLY A 219 0.17 10.35 -1.03
CA GLY A 219 -0.67 9.78 -2.08
C GLY A 219 0.18 8.99 -3.08
N CYS A 220 -0.40 7.99 -3.75
CA CYS A 220 0.37 7.23 -4.74
C CYS A 220 0.69 8.04 -6.02
N ASP A 221 -0.01 9.16 -6.22
CA ASP A 221 0.22 10.20 -7.21
C ASP A 221 1.28 11.23 -6.79
N GLN A 222 1.88 11.09 -5.61
CA GLN A 222 2.89 12.00 -5.07
C GLN A 222 4.28 11.34 -5.01
N ALA A 223 5.32 12.16 -5.16
CA ALA A 223 6.69 11.72 -4.93
C ALA A 223 7.04 11.88 -3.44
N PRO A 224 7.55 10.82 -2.77
CA PRO A 224 7.91 10.91 -1.35
C PRO A 224 9.20 11.70 -1.09
N SER A 225 10.01 11.94 -2.13
CA SER A 225 11.23 12.76 -2.06
C SER A 225 11.57 13.35 -3.43
N ALA A 226 12.44 14.37 -3.45
CA ALA A 226 12.79 15.11 -4.68
C ALA A 226 13.51 14.27 -5.74
N ASP A 227 14.19 13.21 -5.31
CA ASP A 227 14.91 12.23 -6.11
C ASP A 227 14.01 11.09 -6.62
N GLN A 228 12.77 11.01 -6.15
CA GLN A 228 11.82 9.95 -6.51
C GLN A 228 10.68 10.48 -7.38
N LYS A 229 9.99 9.57 -8.07
CA LYS A 229 8.84 9.88 -8.91
C LYS A 229 7.55 9.32 -8.29
N PRO A 230 6.39 9.91 -8.60
CA PRO A 230 5.10 9.31 -8.29
C PRO A 230 4.97 7.89 -8.86
N CYS A 231 4.03 7.12 -8.32
CA CYS A 231 3.76 5.77 -8.81
C CYS A 231 3.14 5.82 -10.22
N SER A 232 3.34 4.75 -11.00
CA SER A 232 2.77 4.65 -12.34
C SER A 232 1.23 4.50 -12.27
N CYS A 233 0.51 4.94 -13.30
CA CYS A 233 -0.94 4.73 -13.42
C CYS A 233 -1.35 3.24 -13.31
N GLN A 234 -0.47 2.32 -13.74
CA GLN A 234 -0.71 0.87 -13.62
C GLN A 234 -0.72 0.38 -12.17
N ASP A 235 0.10 1.03 -11.32
CA ASP A 235 0.26 0.71 -9.90
C ASP A 235 -0.62 1.62 -9.00
N CYS A 236 -1.17 2.70 -9.55
CA CYS A 236 -1.94 3.71 -8.85
C CYS A 236 -2.95 4.40 -9.78
N ALA A 237 -4.25 4.12 -9.60
CA ALA A 237 -5.29 4.72 -10.43
C ALA A 237 -5.38 6.26 -10.27
N GLN A 238 -4.97 6.81 -9.12
CA GLN A 238 -4.95 8.26 -8.87
C GLN A 238 -3.88 8.98 -9.70
N ALA A 239 -2.83 8.27 -10.15
CA ALA A 239 -1.78 8.80 -11.02
C ALA A 239 -2.17 8.76 -12.51
N CYS A 240 -3.36 8.28 -12.86
CA CYS A 240 -3.80 8.18 -14.24
C CYS A 240 -4.29 9.54 -14.78
N PRO A 241 -3.92 9.89 -16.02
CA PRO A 241 -4.55 11.03 -16.70
C PRO A 241 -6.04 10.74 -16.93
N PRO A 242 -6.86 11.79 -17.10
CA PRO A 242 -8.27 11.61 -17.47
C PRO A 242 -8.38 10.85 -18.79
N VAL A 243 -9.27 9.85 -18.82
CA VAL A 243 -9.49 9.02 -20.00
C VAL A 243 -10.21 9.85 -21.06
N VAL A 244 -9.52 10.13 -22.17
CA VAL A 244 -10.16 10.69 -23.36
C VAL A 244 -10.75 9.52 -24.16
N PRO A 245 -12.07 9.48 -24.42
CA PRO A 245 -12.65 8.40 -25.21
C PRO A 245 -12.00 8.38 -26.60
N PRO A 246 -11.67 7.19 -27.13
CA PRO A 246 -11.11 7.09 -28.47
C PRO A 246 -12.08 7.72 -29.46
N PRO A 247 -11.57 8.32 -30.56
CA PRO A 247 -12.44 8.81 -31.61
C PRO A 247 -13.35 7.67 -32.07
N GLY A 248 -14.62 7.99 -32.28
CA GLY A 248 -15.59 7.03 -32.79
C GLY A 248 -15.12 6.45 -34.13
N PRO A 249 -15.63 5.28 -34.53
CA PRO A 249 -15.33 4.74 -35.84
C PRO A 249 -15.71 5.76 -36.92
N PRO A 250 -15.01 5.77 -38.08
CA PRO A 250 -15.37 6.64 -39.18
C PRO A 250 -16.85 6.44 -39.54
N PRO A 251 -17.56 7.52 -39.94
CA PRO A 251 -18.95 7.40 -40.32
C PRO A 251 -19.10 6.36 -41.45
N PRO A 252 -20.21 5.60 -41.48
CA PRO A 252 -20.45 4.67 -42.57
C PRO A 252 -20.47 5.42 -43.90
N PHE A 253 -20.04 4.77 -44.98
CA PHE A 253 -20.08 5.35 -46.31
C PHE A 253 -21.52 5.72 -46.68
N ARG A 254 -21.78 7.01 -46.86
CA ARG A 254 -23.09 7.57 -47.21
C ARG A 254 -22.99 8.48 -48.40
N VAL A 255 -24.00 8.42 -49.26
CA VAL A 255 -24.23 9.41 -50.32
C VAL A 255 -25.51 10.18 -49.93
N GLY A 256 -25.35 11.39 -49.41
CA GLY A 256 -26.45 12.15 -48.82
C GLY A 256 -27.04 11.45 -47.60
N ARG A 257 -28.33 11.06 -47.68
CA ARG A 257 -29.04 10.32 -46.61
C ARG A 257 -29.10 8.81 -46.83
N ALA A 258 -28.64 8.32 -47.98
CA ALA A 258 -28.67 6.90 -48.34
C ALA A 258 -27.35 6.20 -47.98
N ASP A 259 -27.44 4.90 -47.73
CA ASP A 259 -26.27 4.03 -47.65
C ASP A 259 -25.54 4.06 -49.00
N GLY A 260 -24.23 4.35 -48.99
CA GLY A 260 -23.47 4.52 -50.22
C GLY A 260 -23.30 3.21 -51.01
N VAL A 261 -23.26 2.06 -50.33
CA VAL A 261 -23.21 0.75 -50.99
C VAL A 261 -24.55 0.49 -51.68
N LEU A 262 -25.67 0.81 -51.03
CA LEU A 262 -26.99 0.73 -51.65
C LEU A 262 -27.08 1.57 -52.93
N VAL A 263 -26.56 2.81 -52.91
CA VAL A 263 -26.54 3.69 -54.09
C VAL A 263 -25.73 3.08 -55.24
N ILE A 264 -24.55 2.53 -54.95
CA ILE A 264 -23.72 1.84 -55.95
C ILE A 264 -24.46 0.63 -56.54
N CYS A 265 -25.09 -0.19 -55.69
CA CYS A 265 -25.86 -1.37 -56.14
C CYS A 265 -27.02 -0.98 -57.07
N VAL A 266 -27.76 0.09 -56.75
CA VAL A 266 -28.87 0.57 -57.61
C VAL A 266 -28.36 1.07 -58.96
N LEU A 267 -27.26 1.83 -58.98
CA LEU A 267 -26.67 2.33 -60.22
C LEU A 267 -26.15 1.20 -61.12
N LEU A 268 -25.49 0.20 -60.53
CA LEU A 268 -25.02 -0.99 -61.26
C LEU A 268 -26.19 -1.79 -61.85
N PHE A 269 -27.25 -2.02 -61.07
CA PHE A 269 -28.44 -2.72 -61.53
C PHE A 269 -29.14 -1.99 -62.68
N ALA A 270 -29.35 -0.67 -62.54
CA ALA A 270 -29.97 0.15 -63.58
C ALA A 270 -29.15 0.14 -64.88
N GLY A 271 -27.83 0.24 -64.79
CA GLY A 271 -26.93 0.17 -65.95
C GLY A 271 -27.01 -1.19 -66.66
N LEU A 272 -26.94 -2.29 -65.91
CA LEU A 272 -27.07 -3.65 -66.47
C LEU A 272 -28.44 -3.88 -67.12
N ALA A 273 -29.52 -3.41 -66.48
CA ALA A 273 -30.87 -3.51 -67.04
C ALA A 273 -31.02 -2.71 -68.34
N LEU A 274 -30.44 -1.52 -68.42
CA LEU A 274 -30.43 -0.70 -69.64
C LEU A 274 -29.66 -1.41 -70.77
N VAL A 275 -28.47 -1.94 -70.49
CA VAL A 275 -27.68 -2.71 -71.47
C VAL A 275 -28.45 -3.93 -71.96
N PHE A 276 -29.10 -4.67 -71.05
CA PHE A 276 -29.93 -5.81 -71.41
C PHE A 276 -31.11 -5.42 -72.31
N LEU A 277 -31.83 -4.35 -71.95
CA LEU A 277 -32.96 -3.85 -72.75
C LEU A 277 -32.51 -3.40 -74.14
N VAL A 278 -31.41 -2.65 -74.24
CA VAL A 278 -30.84 -2.23 -75.54
C VAL A 278 -30.44 -3.46 -76.36
N ALA A 279 -29.80 -4.46 -75.76
CA ALA A 279 -29.43 -5.68 -76.46
C ALA A 279 -30.66 -6.45 -76.99
N VAL A 280 -31.75 -6.49 -76.21
CA VAL A 280 -33.02 -7.10 -76.66
C VAL A 280 -33.67 -6.29 -77.79
N LEU A 281 -33.68 -4.96 -77.71
CA LEU A 281 -34.23 -4.10 -78.75
C LEU A 281 -33.42 -4.21 -80.06
N CYS A 282 -32.09 -4.10 -80.00
CA CYS A 282 -31.22 -4.28 -81.17
C CYS A 282 -31.35 -5.68 -81.81
N ARG A 283 -31.61 -6.73 -81.01
CA ARG A 283 -31.90 -8.07 -81.52
C ARG A 283 -33.28 -8.19 -82.18
N ARG A 284 -34.25 -7.40 -81.75
CA ARG A 284 -35.59 -7.37 -82.35
C ARG A 284 -35.58 -6.69 -83.71
N ASP A 285 -34.87 -5.57 -83.83
CA ASP A 285 -34.74 -4.83 -85.09
C ASP A 285 -33.95 -5.60 -86.16
N THR A 286 -33.08 -6.54 -85.76
CA THR A 286 -32.35 -7.43 -86.67
C THR A 286 -33.13 -8.68 -87.07
N ALA A 287 -34.28 -8.97 -86.44
CA ALA A 287 -35.15 -10.10 -86.79
C ALA A 287 -36.33 -9.70 -87.70
N GLU A 288 -36.55 -8.40 -87.93
CA GLU A 288 -37.59 -7.83 -88.80
C GLU A 288 -37.05 -7.34 -90.16
N LEU A 289 -35.79 -7.68 -90.50
CA LEU A 289 -35.13 -7.51 -91.80
C LEU A 289 -34.86 -8.88 -92.43
#